data_AF-A0A5C9BFM7-F1
#
_entry.id   AF-A0A5C9BFM7-F1
#
_cell.length_a   1.000
_cell.length_b   1.000
_cell.length_c   1.000
_cell.angle_alpha   90.00
_cell.angle_beta   90.00
_cell.angle_gamma   90.00
#
_symmetry.space_group_name_H-M   'P 1'
#
loop_
_entity.id
_entity.type
_entity.pdbx_description
1 polymer ?
#
loop_
_entity_poly.entity_id
_entity_poly.type
_entity_poly.pdbx_seq_one_letter_code
_entity_poly.pdbx_strand_id
1 'polypeptide(L)'
;MGLGGLNPSRGVEQQIAAANLVADFKISDLKSQISDRLISHDTDVRAKEAFARAVLALQPDSILSALAPLIADMSLPATVRNQIAASVVDRRLGTLARPANKSANDTTANDGTGKSAHPTPLLVAAMQAIPERLQLRLAESLASDAIGAEALLGLARDGHVSPRLLTQPTIKQRLDALKSEAFSKQVAEVTANLPDENAELQKLIEQRRGTFLTAQSEADTAKRPSLEAGTALFTKHCSACHQIAGKGTVLGPQLDGIGQRGLERVLEDVLDPNRNVDVNFRTTTVVTKDGKIFSGLIRREEGATLVLADNKGKEFTVPLADIDERVKSNLSLMPANVAEILNEREFLDLVSFLLSQRQKVEPKP
;
A
#
# COMPACT_ATOMS: atom_id res chain seq x y z
N MET A 1 31.28 -27.55 11.28
CA MET A 1 31.01 -27.12 9.89
C MET A 1 31.23 -25.62 9.83
N GLY A 2 32.19 -25.16 9.03
CA GLY A 2 32.74 -23.81 9.13
C GLY A 2 31.86 -22.70 8.54
N LEU A 3 32.06 -21.50 9.09
CA LEU A 3 31.47 -20.17 8.84
C LEU A 3 31.51 -19.67 7.37
N GLY A 4 31.86 -20.52 6.40
CA GLY A 4 32.04 -20.14 5.00
C GLY A 4 30.74 -19.85 4.24
N GLY A 5 29.59 -20.30 4.74
CA GLY A 5 28.30 -20.13 4.04
C GLY A 5 27.79 -18.70 3.97
N LEU A 6 28.27 -17.77 4.82
CA LEU A 6 27.93 -16.34 4.79
C LEU A 6 28.77 -15.54 3.79
N ASN A 7 29.67 -16.21 3.04
CA ASN A 7 30.55 -15.58 2.07
C ASN A 7 29.78 -15.26 0.76
N PRO A 8 29.92 -14.04 0.19
CA PRO A 8 29.18 -13.62 -1.00
C PRO A 8 29.58 -14.41 -2.26
N SER A 9 30.79 -14.98 -2.29
CA SER A 9 31.28 -15.82 -3.39
C SER A 9 30.74 -17.26 -3.35
N ARG A 10 29.88 -17.61 -2.38
CA ARG A 10 29.26 -18.94 -2.25
C ARG A 10 27.89 -18.98 -2.91
N GLY A 11 27.43 -20.19 -3.24
CA GLY A 11 26.12 -20.39 -3.85
C GLY A 11 24.96 -20.01 -2.91
N VAL A 12 23.85 -19.55 -3.48
CA VAL A 12 22.64 -19.10 -2.78
C VAL A 12 22.15 -20.12 -1.75
N GLU A 13 22.14 -21.41 -2.09
CA GLU A 13 21.69 -22.49 -1.19
C GLU A 13 22.55 -22.61 0.07
N GLN A 14 23.85 -22.32 -0.01
CA GLN A 14 24.76 -22.35 1.14
C GLN A 14 24.53 -21.14 2.06
N GLN A 15 24.21 -19.99 1.49
CA GLN A 15 23.86 -18.78 2.25
C GLN A 15 22.56 -18.98 3.02
N ILE A 16 21.53 -19.55 2.37
CA ILE A 16 20.25 -19.88 3.01
C ILE A 16 20.47 -20.86 4.17
N ALA A 17 21.22 -21.95 3.94
CA ALA A 17 21.50 -22.93 4.98
C ALA A 17 22.24 -22.30 6.18
N ALA A 18 23.21 -21.42 5.93
CA ALA A 18 23.93 -20.71 6.99
C ALA A 18 23.02 -19.78 7.79
N ALA A 19 22.13 -19.03 7.12
CA ALA A 19 21.16 -18.16 7.78
C ALA A 19 20.21 -18.95 8.69
N ASN A 20 19.67 -20.08 8.19
CA ASN A 20 18.78 -20.94 8.96
C ASN A 20 19.47 -21.50 10.21
N LEU A 21 20.74 -21.94 10.11
CA LEU A 21 21.51 -22.38 11.27
C LEU A 21 21.65 -21.28 12.32
N VAL A 22 21.90 -20.03 11.91
CA VAL A 22 21.98 -18.93 12.88
C VAL A 22 20.64 -18.65 13.55
N ALA A 23 19.53 -18.75 12.80
CA ALA A 23 18.19 -18.60 13.34
C ALA A 23 17.87 -19.70 14.37
N ASP A 24 18.05 -20.96 13.97
CA ASP A 24 17.69 -22.14 14.76
C ASP A 24 18.50 -22.24 16.06
N PHE A 25 19.80 -21.94 15.98
CA PHE A 25 20.72 -21.99 17.12
C PHE A 25 20.91 -20.64 17.83
N LYS A 26 20.21 -19.58 17.39
CA LYS A 26 20.28 -18.22 17.93
C LYS A 26 21.71 -17.71 18.13
N ILE A 27 22.56 -17.87 17.11
CA ILE A 27 23.99 -17.53 17.17
C ILE A 27 24.18 -16.01 17.09
N SER A 28 24.16 -15.33 18.24
CA SER A 28 24.18 -13.86 18.32
C SER A 28 25.46 -13.20 17.79
N ASP A 29 26.59 -13.90 17.84
CA ASP A 29 27.90 -13.37 17.40
C ASP A 29 27.92 -13.05 15.89
N LEU A 30 27.06 -13.70 15.12
CA LEU A 30 26.95 -13.53 13.67
C LEU A 30 25.94 -12.47 13.26
N LYS A 31 25.32 -11.78 14.23
CA LYS A 31 24.29 -10.77 13.96
C LYS A 31 24.76 -9.70 12.98
N SER A 32 25.97 -9.15 13.16
CA SER A 32 26.50 -8.12 12.26
C SER A 32 26.66 -8.63 10.83
N GLN A 33 27.21 -9.84 10.67
CA GLN A 33 27.47 -10.43 9.35
C GLN A 33 26.17 -10.73 8.60
N ILE A 34 25.15 -11.23 9.29
CA ILE A 34 23.82 -11.46 8.71
C ILE A 34 23.16 -10.14 8.34
N SER A 35 23.29 -9.13 9.21
CA SER A 35 22.74 -7.80 8.97
C SER A 35 23.35 -7.17 7.71
N ASP A 36 24.68 -7.25 7.56
CA ASP A 36 25.40 -6.73 6.40
C ASP A 36 24.95 -7.45 5.11
N ARG A 37 24.74 -8.77 5.17
CA ARG A 37 24.25 -9.56 4.03
C ARG A 37 22.83 -9.22 3.64
N LEU A 38 21.96 -9.00 4.61
CA LEU A 38 20.55 -8.67 4.37
C LEU A 38 20.40 -7.38 3.55
N ILE A 39 21.17 -6.35 3.88
CA ILE A 39 21.12 -5.04 3.18
C ILE A 39 21.97 -4.99 1.91
N SER A 40 22.86 -5.95 1.70
CA SER A 40 23.77 -5.91 0.56
C SER A 40 23.05 -6.08 -0.77
N HIS A 41 23.46 -5.31 -1.78
CA HIS A 41 22.87 -5.32 -3.11
C HIS A 41 23.23 -6.58 -3.93
N ASP A 42 24.35 -7.23 -3.60
CA ASP A 42 24.85 -8.45 -4.25
C ASP A 42 24.19 -9.74 -3.76
N THR A 43 23.40 -9.65 -2.69
CA THR A 43 22.81 -10.83 -2.04
C THR A 43 21.50 -11.21 -2.71
N ASP A 44 21.39 -12.49 -3.07
CA ASP A 44 20.19 -13.04 -3.71
C ASP A 44 18.95 -12.83 -2.84
N VAL A 45 17.81 -12.57 -3.49
CA VAL A 45 16.54 -12.26 -2.82
C VAL A 45 16.08 -13.38 -1.89
N ARG A 46 16.28 -14.65 -2.28
CA ARG A 46 15.94 -15.82 -1.43
C ARG A 46 16.87 -15.91 -0.22
N ALA A 47 18.15 -15.58 -0.40
CA ALA A 47 19.10 -15.52 0.70
C ALA A 47 18.78 -14.36 1.67
N LYS A 48 18.39 -13.19 1.15
CA LYS A 48 17.93 -12.06 1.97
C LYS A 48 16.75 -12.43 2.86
N GLU A 49 15.76 -13.16 2.34
CA GLU A 49 14.63 -13.62 3.15
C GLU A 49 15.09 -14.51 4.32
N ALA A 50 16.03 -15.43 4.07
CA ALA A 50 16.59 -16.28 5.11
C ALA A 50 17.38 -15.46 6.15
N PHE A 51 18.17 -14.47 5.72
CA PHE A 51 18.86 -13.56 6.62
C PHE A 51 17.89 -12.71 7.46
N ALA A 52 16.79 -12.23 6.89
CA ALA A 52 15.76 -11.51 7.64
C ALA A 52 15.15 -12.36 8.75
N ARG A 53 14.79 -13.62 8.45
CA ARG A 53 14.32 -14.56 9.48
C ARG A 53 15.35 -14.79 10.58
N ALA A 54 16.63 -14.90 10.22
CA ALA A 54 17.70 -15.05 11.20
C ALA A 54 17.85 -13.81 12.09
N VAL A 55 17.78 -12.59 11.54
CA VAL A 55 17.77 -11.35 12.33
C VAL A 55 16.58 -11.32 13.30
N LEU A 56 15.39 -11.69 12.84
CA LEU A 56 14.17 -11.72 13.66
C LEU A 56 14.21 -12.79 14.76
N ALA A 57 14.79 -13.95 14.48
CA ALA A 57 14.98 -15.00 15.50
C ALA A 57 15.92 -14.52 16.62
N LEU A 58 16.91 -13.68 16.29
CA LEU A 58 17.82 -13.05 17.25
C LEU A 58 17.19 -11.82 17.95
N GLN A 59 16.28 -11.11 17.26
CA GLN A 59 15.61 -9.90 17.74
C GLN A 59 14.12 -9.92 17.36
N PRO A 60 13.27 -10.53 18.20
CA PRO A 60 11.85 -10.63 17.89
C PRO A 60 11.20 -9.24 17.89
N ASP A 61 10.61 -8.87 16.75
CA ASP A 61 9.75 -7.70 16.57
C ASP A 61 8.61 -8.12 15.64
N SER A 62 7.37 -7.89 16.05
CA SER A 62 6.20 -8.40 15.33
C SER A 62 5.91 -7.68 14.01
N ILE A 63 6.19 -6.38 13.95
CA ILE A 63 6.04 -5.58 12.72
C ILE A 63 7.08 -6.03 11.70
N LEU A 64 8.34 -6.16 12.11
CA LEU A 64 9.40 -6.65 11.24
C LEU A 64 9.18 -8.12 10.83
N SER A 65 8.62 -8.94 11.73
CA SER A 65 8.22 -10.33 11.42
C SER A 65 7.15 -10.39 10.34
N ALA A 66 6.17 -9.49 10.40
CA ALA A 66 5.13 -9.36 9.39
C ALA A 66 5.72 -8.96 8.02
N LEU A 67 6.70 -8.06 8.02
CA LEU A 67 7.32 -7.53 6.80
C LEU A 67 8.38 -8.45 6.17
N ALA A 68 9.06 -9.30 6.93
CA ALA A 68 10.18 -10.11 6.43
C ALA A 68 9.85 -10.98 5.19
N PRO A 69 8.69 -11.65 5.10
CA PRO A 69 8.34 -12.41 3.89
C PRO A 69 8.27 -11.56 2.62
N LEU A 70 8.02 -10.25 2.75
CA LEU A 70 7.90 -9.33 1.62
C LEU A 70 9.25 -9.01 0.96
N ILE A 71 10.37 -9.30 1.63
CA ILE A 71 11.71 -9.12 1.04
C ILE A 71 11.89 -10.03 -0.18
N ALA A 72 11.26 -11.21 -0.16
CA ALA A 72 11.26 -12.16 -1.27
C ALA A 72 10.19 -11.86 -2.33
N ASP A 73 9.28 -10.94 -2.04
CA ASP A 73 8.12 -10.72 -2.90
C ASP A 73 8.47 -9.88 -4.12
N MET A 74 8.65 -10.55 -5.26
CA MET A 74 9.01 -9.91 -6.52
C MET A 74 7.93 -8.99 -7.08
N SER A 75 6.69 -9.02 -6.54
CA SER A 75 5.68 -8.03 -6.86
C SER A 75 5.99 -6.65 -6.28
N LEU A 76 6.81 -6.55 -5.23
CA LEU A 76 7.20 -5.29 -4.64
C LEU A 76 8.36 -4.61 -5.40
N PRO A 77 8.45 -3.28 -5.39
CA PRO A 77 9.63 -2.56 -5.86
C PRO A 77 10.92 -3.03 -5.20
N ALA A 78 12.03 -3.10 -5.95
CA ALA A 78 13.35 -3.39 -5.36
C ALA A 78 13.74 -2.38 -4.28
N THR A 79 13.36 -1.11 -4.45
CA THR A 79 13.55 -0.05 -3.45
C THR A 79 12.81 -0.38 -2.14
N VAL A 80 11.55 -0.76 -2.21
CA VAL A 80 10.74 -1.16 -1.05
C VAL A 80 11.31 -2.41 -0.40
N ARG A 81 11.65 -3.46 -1.17
CA ARG A 81 12.26 -4.68 -0.62
C ARG A 81 13.59 -4.37 0.09
N ASN A 82 14.41 -3.49 -0.46
CA ASN A 82 15.66 -3.05 0.17
C ASN A 82 15.42 -2.21 1.43
N GLN A 83 14.39 -1.36 1.44
CA GLN A 83 13.98 -0.62 2.65
C GLN A 83 13.47 -1.58 3.73
N ILE A 84 12.67 -2.59 3.37
CA ILE A 84 12.22 -3.63 4.31
C ILE A 84 13.42 -4.39 4.88
N ALA A 85 14.34 -4.83 4.01
CA ALA A 85 15.57 -5.49 4.45
C ALA A 85 16.38 -4.61 5.42
N ALA A 86 16.54 -3.31 5.12
CA ALA A 86 17.21 -2.36 6.00
C ALA A 86 16.47 -2.15 7.33
N SER A 87 15.14 -2.07 7.32
CA SER A 87 14.34 -1.93 8.53
C SER A 87 14.36 -3.17 9.41
N VAL A 88 14.48 -4.36 8.83
CA VAL A 88 14.66 -5.60 9.61
C VAL A 88 16.01 -5.60 10.35
N VAL A 89 17.05 -5.00 9.76
CA VAL A 89 18.36 -4.85 10.42
C VAL A 89 18.36 -3.76 11.50
N ASP A 90 17.73 -2.62 11.24
CA ASP A 90 17.82 -1.48 12.14
C ASP A 90 16.95 -1.66 13.39
N ARG A 91 17.61 -1.70 14.56
CA ARG A 91 16.95 -1.74 15.88
C ARG A 91 16.34 -0.40 16.27
N ARG A 92 16.55 0.68 15.50
CA ARG A 92 16.03 2.03 15.80
C ARG A 92 14.65 2.28 15.19
N LEU A 93 13.69 1.43 15.55
CA LEU A 93 12.25 1.71 15.43
C LEU A 93 11.77 2.77 16.46
N GLY A 94 12.54 3.84 16.62
CA GLY A 94 12.11 5.11 17.23
C GLY A 94 12.02 6.25 16.21
N THR A 95 12.25 5.97 14.92
CA THR A 95 12.34 6.99 13.86
C THR A 95 11.33 6.83 12.72
N LEU A 96 10.37 5.92 12.85
CA LEU A 96 9.28 5.77 11.87
C LEU A 96 8.16 6.84 12.00
N ALA A 97 8.45 7.96 12.68
CA ALA A 97 7.51 9.06 12.91
C ALA A 97 8.08 10.46 12.61
N ARG A 98 9.05 10.63 11.70
CA ARG A 98 9.39 11.97 11.18
C ARG A 98 9.75 11.95 9.69
N PRO A 99 9.03 12.67 8.82
CA PRO A 99 9.66 13.20 7.63
C PRO A 99 10.66 14.26 8.05
N ALA A 100 11.75 14.36 7.28
CA ALA A 100 12.69 15.44 7.38
C ALA A 100 12.01 16.79 7.08
N ASN A 101 11.52 17.46 8.10
CA ASN A 101 11.70 18.91 8.22
C ASN A 101 11.75 19.33 9.69
N LYS A 102 12.70 20.19 10.01
CA LYS A 102 12.86 20.80 11.33
C LYS A 102 12.01 22.07 11.34
N SER A 103 11.04 22.14 12.25
CA SER A 103 10.79 23.38 12.98
C SER A 103 10.74 23.04 14.46
N ALA A 104 11.47 23.82 15.24
CA ALA A 104 11.74 23.61 16.65
C ALA A 104 10.66 24.27 17.49
N ASN A 105 9.86 23.46 18.18
CA ASN A 105 9.30 23.70 19.51
C ASN A 105 8.18 22.67 19.73
N ASP A 106 8.50 21.56 20.38
CA ASP A 106 7.63 21.13 21.47
C ASP A 106 8.38 20.21 22.42
N THR A 107 8.40 20.62 23.68
CA THR A 107 8.98 19.92 24.82
C THR A 107 7.83 19.33 25.60
N THR A 108 7.55 18.04 25.42
CA THR A 108 6.73 17.29 26.39
C THR A 108 7.36 15.93 26.67
N ALA A 109 7.99 15.93 27.85
CA ALA A 109 8.07 14.88 28.85
C ALA A 109 7.53 13.48 28.52
N ASN A 110 8.38 12.52 28.86
CA ASN A 110 8.20 11.08 28.86
C ASN A 110 7.35 10.64 30.05
N ASP A 111 6.16 10.09 29.82
CA ASP A 111 5.37 9.33 30.78
C ASP A 111 5.08 7.90 30.27
N GLY A 112 5.13 6.93 31.17
CA GLY A 112 5.17 5.48 30.88
C GLY A 112 3.84 4.88 30.43
N THR A 113 3.22 5.40 29.38
CA THR A 113 2.09 4.76 28.69
C THR A 113 2.50 4.35 27.28
N GLY A 114 2.00 3.21 26.79
CA GLY A 114 2.41 2.60 25.52
C GLY A 114 2.45 3.62 24.38
N LYS A 115 3.66 3.93 23.91
CA LYS A 115 3.87 4.79 22.74
C LYS A 115 3.14 4.17 21.55
N SER A 116 2.12 4.88 21.09
CA SER A 116 1.30 4.60 19.91
C SER A 116 2.18 4.20 18.72
N ALA A 117 2.13 2.93 18.34
CA ALA A 117 2.77 2.42 17.14
C ALA A 117 1.97 2.89 15.92
N HIS A 118 2.17 4.15 15.52
CA HIS A 118 1.62 4.62 14.26
C HIS A 118 2.15 3.79 13.08
N PRO A 119 1.34 3.56 12.04
CA PRO A 119 1.78 2.89 10.84
C PRO A 119 3.04 3.55 10.31
N THR A 120 4.07 2.74 10.14
CA THR A 120 5.36 3.24 9.70
C THR A 120 5.30 3.57 8.21
N PRO A 121 6.03 4.58 7.70
CA PRO A 121 6.01 4.90 6.27
C PRO A 121 6.31 3.71 5.37
N LEU A 122 7.18 2.80 5.85
CA LEU A 122 7.47 1.55 5.16
C LEU A 122 6.28 0.59 5.16
N LEU A 123 5.61 0.40 6.28
CA LEU A 123 4.44 -0.47 6.38
C LEU A 123 3.29 0.06 5.51
N VAL A 124 3.07 1.38 5.51
CA VAL A 124 2.13 2.05 4.60
C VAL A 124 2.50 1.75 3.14
N ALA A 125 3.76 1.99 2.76
CA ALA A 125 4.22 1.73 1.40
C ALA A 125 4.07 0.26 0.99
N ALA A 126 4.39 -0.67 1.89
CA ALA A 126 4.23 -2.10 1.66
C ALA A 126 2.76 -2.48 1.45
N MET A 127 1.88 -2.05 2.35
CA MET A 127 0.43 -2.29 2.25
C MET A 127 -0.16 -1.72 0.96
N GLN A 128 0.21 -0.49 0.58
CA GLN A 128 -0.29 0.17 -0.63
C GLN A 128 0.26 -0.46 -1.93
N ALA A 129 1.38 -1.18 -1.86
CA ALA A 129 2.03 -1.77 -3.03
C ALA A 129 1.60 -3.22 -3.32
N ILE A 130 1.06 -3.94 -2.33
CA ILE A 130 0.69 -5.36 -2.48
C ILE A 130 -0.81 -5.56 -2.75
N PRO A 131 -1.22 -6.62 -3.46
CA PRO A 131 -2.61 -7.01 -3.61
C PRO A 131 -3.27 -7.43 -2.29
N GLU A 132 -4.60 -7.41 -2.24
CA GLU A 132 -5.40 -7.69 -1.04
C GLU A 132 -5.05 -9.04 -0.39
N ARG A 133 -4.83 -10.09 -1.20
CA ARG A 133 -4.44 -11.41 -0.70
C ARG A 133 -3.17 -11.37 0.15
N LEU A 134 -2.21 -10.53 -0.20
CA LEU A 134 -0.98 -10.34 0.58
C LEU A 134 -1.19 -9.37 1.74
N GLN A 135 -2.04 -8.35 1.59
CA GLN A 135 -2.47 -7.51 2.71
C GLN A 135 -3.10 -8.34 3.82
N LEU A 136 -3.95 -9.32 3.49
CA LEU A 136 -4.57 -10.25 4.44
C LEU A 136 -3.53 -11.01 5.27
N ARG A 137 -2.54 -11.61 4.61
CA ARG A 137 -1.46 -12.34 5.29
C ARG A 137 -0.65 -11.44 6.22
N LEU A 138 -0.35 -10.23 5.75
CA LEU A 138 0.38 -9.24 6.54
C LEU A 138 -0.45 -8.78 7.74
N ALA A 139 -1.74 -8.50 7.54
CA ALA A 139 -2.68 -8.09 8.56
C ALA A 139 -2.91 -9.18 9.62
N GLU A 140 -3.00 -10.45 9.23
CA GLU A 140 -3.03 -11.57 10.17
C GLU A 140 -1.79 -11.54 11.08
N SER A 141 -0.60 -11.39 10.51
CA SER A 141 0.64 -11.30 11.29
C SER A 141 0.62 -10.11 12.24
N LEU A 142 0.22 -8.92 11.78
CA LEU A 142 0.12 -7.71 12.60
C LEU A 142 -0.90 -7.87 13.74
N ALA A 143 -2.03 -8.53 13.50
CA ALA A 143 -3.06 -8.74 14.52
C ALA A 143 -2.65 -9.71 15.65
N SER A 144 -1.43 -10.28 15.61
CA SER A 144 -0.97 -11.28 16.59
C SER A 144 -0.61 -10.68 17.96
N ASP A 145 -0.44 -9.37 18.06
CA ASP A 145 -0.21 -8.66 19.32
C ASP A 145 -0.79 -7.23 19.29
N ALA A 146 -0.74 -6.55 20.44
CA ALA A 146 -1.31 -5.21 20.59
C ALA A 146 -0.59 -4.13 19.76
N ILE A 147 0.73 -4.25 19.54
CA ILE A 147 1.52 -3.25 18.81
C ILE A 147 1.19 -3.32 17.33
N GLY A 148 1.18 -4.52 16.75
CA GLY A 148 0.80 -4.73 15.36
C GLY A 148 -0.69 -4.46 15.11
N ALA A 149 -1.57 -4.79 16.06
CA ALA A 149 -2.99 -4.47 15.97
C ALA A 149 -3.25 -2.95 15.91
N GLU A 150 -2.57 -2.15 16.75
CA GLU A 150 -2.65 -0.69 16.69
C GLU A 150 -2.18 -0.16 15.32
N ALA A 151 -1.06 -0.69 14.80
CA ALA A 151 -0.58 -0.31 13.47
C ALA A 151 -1.58 -0.69 12.36
N LEU A 152 -2.19 -1.87 12.43
CA LEU A 152 -3.22 -2.30 11.48
C LEU A 152 -4.47 -1.41 11.53
N LEU A 153 -4.92 -1.05 12.73
CA LEU A 153 -6.05 -0.13 12.92
C LEU A 153 -5.74 1.26 12.37
N GLY A 154 -4.53 1.78 12.62
CA GLY A 154 -4.07 3.02 12.03
C GLY A 154 -4.10 3.00 10.49
N LEU A 155 -3.61 1.92 9.87
CA LEU A 155 -3.65 1.76 8.41
C LEU A 155 -5.09 1.80 7.86
N ALA A 156 -6.02 1.10 8.52
CA ALA A 156 -7.42 1.04 8.08
C ALA A 156 -8.12 2.39 8.26
N ARG A 157 -7.93 3.03 9.42
CA ARG A 157 -8.49 4.35 9.73
C ARG A 157 -8.03 5.40 8.72
N ASP A 158 -6.73 5.41 8.42
CA ASP A 158 -6.10 6.40 7.56
C ASP A 158 -6.29 6.06 6.06
N GLY A 159 -6.96 4.95 5.74
CA GLY A 159 -7.34 4.56 4.38
C GLY A 159 -6.20 3.95 3.55
N HIS A 160 -5.12 3.52 4.21
CA HIS A 160 -4.00 2.84 3.55
C HIS A 160 -4.30 1.37 3.25
N VAL A 161 -5.28 0.79 3.97
CA VAL A 161 -5.87 -0.52 3.69
C VAL A 161 -7.37 -0.48 3.89
N SER A 162 -8.07 -1.46 3.34
CA SER A 162 -9.51 -1.58 3.48
C SER A 162 -9.84 -1.94 4.93
N PRO A 163 -10.77 -1.21 5.59
CA PRO A 163 -11.31 -1.63 6.87
C PRO A 163 -11.89 -3.06 6.87
N ARG A 164 -12.25 -3.59 5.70
CA ARG A 164 -12.70 -4.98 5.54
C ARG A 164 -11.67 -6.00 6.02
N LEU A 165 -10.37 -5.69 5.99
CA LEU A 165 -9.35 -6.58 6.57
C LEU A 165 -9.64 -6.86 8.05
N LEU A 166 -10.13 -5.87 8.80
CA LEU A 166 -10.45 -6.01 10.23
C LEU A 166 -11.68 -6.89 10.47
N THR A 167 -12.56 -7.04 9.48
CA THR A 167 -13.76 -7.89 9.58
C THR A 167 -13.50 -9.34 9.21
N GLN A 168 -12.32 -9.67 8.66
CA GLN A 168 -12.00 -11.02 8.25
C GLN A 168 -11.96 -11.97 9.45
N PRO A 169 -12.53 -13.19 9.36
CA PRO A 169 -12.67 -14.07 10.52
C PRO A 169 -11.38 -14.32 11.28
N THR A 170 -10.28 -14.57 10.56
CA THR A 170 -8.95 -14.85 11.15
C THR A 170 -8.37 -13.64 11.86
N ILE A 171 -8.51 -12.44 11.30
CA ILE A 171 -8.03 -11.19 11.88
C ILE A 171 -8.90 -10.80 13.07
N LYS A 172 -10.22 -10.83 12.91
CA LYS A 172 -11.19 -10.54 13.97
C LYS A 172 -10.96 -11.44 15.18
N GLN A 173 -10.79 -12.74 14.98
CA GLN A 173 -10.50 -13.68 16.06
C GLN A 173 -9.22 -13.31 16.84
N ARG A 174 -8.16 -12.88 16.13
CA ARG A 174 -6.90 -12.45 16.77
C ARG A 174 -7.07 -11.13 17.54
N LEU A 175 -7.77 -10.15 16.95
CA LEU A 175 -8.07 -8.87 17.61
C LEU A 175 -8.94 -9.08 18.86
N ASP A 176 -9.99 -9.90 18.77
CA ASP A 176 -10.85 -10.25 19.90
C ASP A 176 -10.06 -10.94 21.02
N ALA A 177 -9.06 -11.76 20.67
CA ALA A 177 -8.19 -12.44 21.63
C ALA A 177 -7.31 -11.48 22.44
N LEU A 178 -7.09 -10.24 21.97
CA LEU A 178 -6.40 -9.19 22.73
C LEU A 178 -7.24 -8.64 23.89
N LYS A 179 -8.56 -8.92 23.91
CA LYS A 179 -9.49 -8.52 24.99
C LYS A 179 -9.46 -7.03 25.32
N SER A 180 -9.30 -6.18 24.30
CA SER A 180 -9.24 -4.72 24.44
C SER A 180 -10.57 -4.10 23.99
N GLU A 181 -11.32 -3.50 24.91
CA GLU A 181 -12.53 -2.72 24.58
C GLU A 181 -12.22 -1.56 23.63
N ALA A 182 -11.05 -0.93 23.79
CA ALA A 182 -10.61 0.16 22.92
C ALA A 182 -10.47 -0.32 21.46
N PHE A 183 -9.85 -1.49 21.24
CA PHE A 183 -9.75 -2.07 19.89
C PHE A 183 -11.11 -2.45 19.34
N SER A 184 -11.97 -3.10 20.13
CA SER A 184 -13.32 -3.46 19.67
C SER A 184 -14.13 -2.24 19.25
N LYS A 185 -14.03 -1.13 20.00
CA LYS A 185 -14.69 0.13 19.67
C LYS A 185 -14.12 0.74 18.38
N GLN A 186 -12.79 0.82 18.25
CA GLN A 186 -12.14 1.35 17.05
C GLN A 186 -12.45 0.53 15.80
N VAL A 187 -12.43 -0.81 15.91
CA VAL A 187 -12.84 -1.70 14.81
C VAL A 187 -14.28 -1.38 14.40
N ALA A 188 -15.22 -1.37 15.35
CA ALA A 188 -16.62 -1.10 15.07
C ALA A 188 -16.81 0.27 14.38
N GLU A 189 -16.13 1.31 14.84
CA GLU A 189 -16.17 2.65 14.24
C GLU A 189 -15.64 2.65 12.80
N VAL A 190 -14.46 2.05 12.56
CA VAL A 190 -13.81 2.04 11.24
C VAL A 190 -14.54 1.14 10.25
N THR A 191 -15.29 0.14 10.72
CA THR A 191 -16.06 -0.80 9.88
C THR A 191 -17.55 -0.46 9.73
N ALA A 192 -18.08 0.53 10.46
CA ALA A 192 -19.52 0.80 10.58
C ALA A 192 -20.23 1.03 9.23
N ASN A 193 -19.53 1.65 8.27
CA ASN A 193 -20.09 2.08 6.99
C ASN A 193 -19.37 1.42 5.80
N LEU A 194 -18.99 0.16 5.93
CA LEU A 194 -18.40 -0.59 4.82
C LEU A 194 -19.49 -0.92 3.78
N PRO A 195 -19.26 -0.64 2.49
CA PRO A 195 -20.15 -1.13 1.44
C PRO A 195 -20.14 -2.67 1.40
N ASP A 196 -21.13 -3.30 0.80
CA ASP A 196 -21.14 -4.75 0.62
C ASP A 196 -19.97 -5.20 -0.27
N GLU A 197 -19.44 -6.40 0.00
CA GLU A 197 -18.43 -6.98 -0.88
C GLU A 197 -19.07 -7.37 -2.21
N ASN A 198 -18.60 -6.74 -3.29
CA ASN A 198 -19.08 -7.07 -4.63
C ASN A 198 -18.37 -8.35 -5.12
N ALA A 199 -18.95 -9.50 -4.80
CA ALA A 199 -18.44 -10.81 -5.23
C ALA A 199 -18.30 -10.90 -6.77
N GLU A 200 -19.14 -10.19 -7.53
CA GLU A 200 -19.02 -10.13 -8.99
C GLU A 200 -17.80 -9.31 -9.43
N LEU A 201 -17.47 -8.24 -8.72
CA LEU A 201 -16.25 -7.46 -8.99
C LEU A 201 -14.98 -8.28 -8.71
N GLN A 202 -14.98 -9.10 -7.66
CA GLN A 202 -13.87 -10.02 -7.39
C GLN A 202 -13.69 -11.06 -8.49
N LYS A 203 -14.79 -11.67 -8.96
CA LYS A 203 -14.76 -12.58 -10.10
C LYS A 203 -14.24 -11.89 -11.36
N LEU A 204 -14.64 -10.63 -11.60
CA LEU A 204 -14.16 -9.84 -12.73
C LEU A 204 -12.66 -9.57 -12.65
N ILE A 205 -12.14 -9.18 -11.47
CA ILE A 205 -10.70 -8.96 -11.27
C ILE A 205 -9.91 -10.24 -11.59
N GLU A 206 -10.35 -11.39 -11.05
CA GLU A 206 -9.69 -12.67 -11.29
C GLU A 206 -9.78 -13.10 -12.77
N GLN A 207 -10.94 -12.92 -13.39
CA GLN A 207 -11.12 -13.17 -14.83
C GLN A 207 -10.15 -12.31 -15.65
N ARG A 208 -10.11 -10.99 -15.40
CA ARG A 208 -9.24 -10.06 -16.12
C ARG A 208 -7.76 -10.38 -15.92
N ARG A 209 -7.37 -10.83 -14.72
CA ARG A 209 -6.02 -11.33 -14.43
C ARG A 209 -5.67 -12.53 -15.30
N GLY A 210 -6.54 -13.54 -15.35
CA GLY A 210 -6.35 -14.74 -16.17
C GLY A 210 -6.24 -14.44 -17.67
N THR A 211 -7.13 -13.58 -18.18
CA THR A 211 -7.11 -13.15 -19.58
C THR A 211 -5.83 -12.37 -19.90
N PHE A 212 -5.39 -11.46 -19.02
CA PHE A 212 -4.16 -10.70 -19.23
C PHE A 212 -2.93 -11.59 -19.32
N LEU A 213 -2.76 -12.54 -18.39
CA LEU A 213 -1.62 -13.45 -18.37
C LEU A 213 -1.58 -14.34 -19.64
N THR A 214 -2.75 -14.82 -20.07
CA THR A 214 -2.88 -15.58 -21.33
C THR A 214 -2.47 -14.69 -22.51
N ALA A 215 -3.10 -13.52 -22.66
CA ALA A 215 -2.85 -12.59 -23.76
C ALA A 215 -1.39 -12.11 -23.81
N GLN A 216 -0.74 -11.92 -22.66
CA GLN A 216 0.65 -11.48 -22.60
C GLN A 216 1.65 -12.58 -23.00
N SER A 217 1.28 -13.85 -22.83
CA SER A 217 2.10 -15.01 -23.21
C SER A 217 1.86 -15.49 -24.64
N GLU A 218 1.00 -14.82 -25.41
CA GLU A 218 0.74 -15.13 -26.82
C GLU A 218 2.01 -15.16 -27.67
N ALA A 219 2.10 -16.18 -28.53
CA ALA A 219 3.24 -16.33 -29.45
C ALA A 219 3.25 -15.22 -30.52
N ASP A 220 2.06 -14.86 -31.01
CA ASP A 220 1.87 -13.74 -31.93
C ASP A 220 1.88 -12.42 -31.13
N THR A 221 2.93 -11.64 -31.31
CA THR A 221 3.10 -10.36 -30.60
C THR A 221 2.03 -9.35 -30.96
N ALA A 222 1.39 -9.45 -32.13
CA ALA A 222 0.28 -8.58 -32.51
C ALA A 222 -0.98 -8.83 -31.67
N LYS A 223 -1.11 -10.03 -31.08
CA LYS A 223 -2.20 -10.38 -30.17
C LYS A 223 -1.92 -10.04 -28.72
N ARG A 224 -0.69 -9.64 -28.37
CA ARG A 224 -0.37 -9.19 -27.01
C ARG A 224 -0.96 -7.82 -26.72
N PRO A 225 -1.26 -7.50 -25.45
CA PRO A 225 -1.71 -6.16 -25.08
C PRO A 225 -0.76 -5.04 -25.55
N SER A 226 -1.30 -4.05 -26.27
CA SER A 226 -0.56 -2.98 -26.93
C SER A 226 -0.27 -1.81 -25.99
N LEU A 227 1.01 -1.47 -25.84
CA LEU A 227 1.44 -0.32 -25.04
C LEU A 227 1.00 1.02 -25.66
N GLU A 228 1.01 1.10 -26.99
CA GLU A 228 0.61 2.32 -27.70
C GLU A 228 -0.88 2.59 -27.53
N ALA A 229 -1.73 1.57 -27.74
CA ALA A 229 -3.16 1.66 -27.49
C ALA A 229 -3.45 1.97 -26.01
N GLY A 230 -2.74 1.33 -25.09
CA GLY A 230 -2.83 1.61 -23.66
C GLY A 230 -2.47 3.06 -23.29
N THR A 231 -1.47 3.64 -23.96
CA THR A 231 -1.10 5.05 -23.77
C THR A 231 -2.22 6.00 -24.21
N ALA A 232 -2.86 5.70 -25.34
CA ALA A 232 -3.99 6.48 -25.83
C ALA A 232 -5.20 6.38 -24.88
N LEU A 233 -5.48 5.18 -24.35
CA LEU A 233 -6.55 4.96 -23.37
C LEU A 233 -6.27 5.67 -22.05
N PHE A 234 -5.05 5.63 -21.54
CA PHE A 234 -4.65 6.41 -20.35
C PHE A 234 -4.89 7.90 -20.57
N THR A 235 -4.46 8.42 -21.71
CA THR A 235 -4.65 9.83 -22.06
C THR A 235 -6.13 10.21 -22.06
N LYS A 236 -6.98 9.35 -22.64
CA LYS A 236 -8.42 9.59 -22.77
C LYS A 236 -9.19 9.45 -21.45
N HIS A 237 -8.85 8.47 -20.62
CA HIS A 237 -9.70 8.06 -19.49
C HIS A 237 -9.09 8.34 -18.11
N CYS A 238 -7.77 8.49 -18.01
CA CYS A 238 -7.09 8.59 -16.72
C CYS A 238 -6.39 9.94 -16.53
N SER A 239 -5.90 10.57 -17.61
CA SER A 239 -5.05 11.77 -17.52
C SER A 239 -5.74 13.02 -16.99
N ALA A 240 -7.08 13.06 -17.02
CA ALA A 240 -7.88 14.12 -16.42
C ALA A 240 -7.65 14.22 -14.90
N CYS A 241 -7.33 13.09 -14.26
CA CYS A 241 -7.16 13.00 -12.81
C CYS A 241 -5.76 12.59 -12.38
N HIS A 242 -5.06 11.78 -13.18
CA HIS A 242 -3.77 11.19 -12.84
C HIS A 242 -2.65 11.69 -13.73
N GLN A 243 -1.44 11.73 -13.17
CA GLN A 243 -0.23 12.15 -13.87
C GLN A 243 0.79 11.02 -13.95
N ILE A 244 1.46 10.91 -15.10
CA ILE A 244 2.63 10.05 -15.34
C ILE A 244 3.67 10.86 -16.09
N ALA A 245 4.92 10.84 -15.63
CA ALA A 245 6.04 11.57 -16.24
C ALA A 245 5.71 13.05 -16.53
N GLY A 246 4.99 13.70 -15.61
CA GLY A 246 4.55 15.10 -15.73
C GLY A 246 3.38 15.34 -16.69
N LYS A 247 2.82 14.31 -17.33
CA LYS A 247 1.66 14.44 -18.25
C LYS A 247 0.36 14.05 -17.56
N GLY A 248 -0.65 14.91 -17.67
CA GLY A 248 -1.93 14.78 -16.97
C GLY A 248 -2.02 15.69 -15.74
N THR A 249 -3.07 15.50 -14.93
CA THR A 249 -3.39 16.35 -13.76
C THR A 249 -3.05 15.64 -12.44
N VAL A 250 -2.86 16.41 -11.37
CA VAL A 250 -2.64 15.92 -10.00
C VAL A 250 -3.91 16.09 -9.16
N LEU A 251 -5.03 15.51 -9.62
CA LEU A 251 -6.27 15.45 -8.85
C LEU A 251 -6.29 14.21 -7.97
N GLY A 252 -6.00 13.05 -8.56
CA GLY A 252 -5.66 11.80 -7.89
C GLY A 252 -4.14 11.64 -7.71
N PRO A 253 -3.70 10.50 -7.15
CA PRO A 253 -2.28 10.20 -7.00
C PRO A 253 -1.52 10.21 -8.34
N GLN A 254 -0.25 10.61 -8.32
CA GLN A 254 0.66 10.38 -9.43
C GLN A 254 0.91 8.87 -9.60
N LEU A 255 0.99 8.40 -10.84
CA LEU A 255 1.11 6.97 -11.17
C LEU A 255 2.51 6.60 -11.68
N ASP A 256 3.50 7.47 -11.52
CA ASP A 256 4.90 7.14 -11.76
C ASP A 256 5.32 5.93 -10.92
N GLY A 257 5.81 4.87 -11.58
CA GLY A 257 6.19 3.63 -10.91
C GLY A 257 5.02 2.68 -10.58
N ILE A 258 3.77 2.95 -11.00
CA ILE A 258 2.62 2.10 -10.66
C ILE A 258 2.78 0.63 -11.10
N GLY A 259 3.53 0.38 -12.18
CA GLY A 259 3.80 -0.97 -12.65
C GLY A 259 4.60 -1.82 -11.65
N GLN A 260 5.24 -1.20 -10.66
CA GLN A 260 5.91 -1.89 -9.57
C GLN A 260 4.97 -2.45 -8.50
N ARG A 261 3.64 -2.22 -8.57
CA ARG A 261 2.65 -2.86 -7.70
C ARG A 261 2.26 -4.27 -8.18
N GLY A 262 2.61 -4.59 -9.43
CA GLY A 262 2.25 -5.86 -10.06
C GLY A 262 0.82 -5.89 -10.59
N LEU A 263 0.52 -6.92 -11.39
CA LEU A 263 -0.75 -7.06 -12.11
C LEU A 263 -1.96 -7.09 -11.17
N GLU A 264 -1.93 -7.96 -10.15
CA GLU A 264 -3.06 -8.18 -9.23
C GLU A 264 -3.49 -6.85 -8.58
N ARG A 265 -2.53 -6.08 -8.06
CA ARG A 265 -2.82 -4.80 -7.42
C ARG A 265 -3.28 -3.71 -8.40
N VAL A 266 -2.68 -3.64 -9.59
CA VAL A 266 -3.13 -2.67 -10.62
C VAL A 266 -4.57 -2.96 -11.04
N LEU A 267 -4.97 -4.23 -11.15
CA LEU A 267 -6.36 -4.59 -11.47
C LEU A 267 -7.32 -4.17 -10.36
N GLU A 268 -6.96 -4.40 -9.09
CA GLU A 268 -7.74 -3.93 -7.94
C GLU A 268 -7.90 -2.41 -7.96
N ASP A 269 -6.81 -1.65 -8.10
CA ASP A 269 -6.83 -0.18 -8.09
C ASP A 269 -7.70 0.39 -9.24
N VAL A 270 -7.71 -0.25 -10.41
CA VAL A 270 -8.44 0.22 -11.61
C VAL A 270 -9.92 -0.19 -11.59
N LEU A 271 -10.21 -1.44 -11.22
CA LEU A 271 -11.58 -1.99 -11.26
C LEU A 271 -12.37 -1.69 -9.98
N ASP A 272 -11.68 -1.56 -8.84
CA ASP A 272 -12.27 -1.29 -7.54
C ASP A 272 -11.60 -0.10 -6.84
N PRO A 273 -11.77 1.13 -7.37
CA PRO A 273 -11.13 2.32 -6.80
C PRO A 273 -11.64 2.69 -5.41
N ASN A 274 -12.73 2.08 -4.94
CA ASN A 274 -13.30 2.29 -3.60
C ASN A 274 -12.77 1.30 -2.55
N ARG A 275 -12.02 0.27 -2.96
CA ARG A 275 -11.47 -0.75 -2.05
C ARG A 275 -10.60 -0.14 -0.95
N ASN A 276 -9.68 0.76 -1.36
CA ASN A 276 -8.64 1.36 -0.54
C ASN A 276 -8.55 2.86 -0.83
N VAL A 277 -9.40 3.67 -0.17
CA VAL A 277 -9.42 5.13 -0.37
C VAL A 277 -8.68 5.84 0.75
N ASP A 278 -7.48 6.31 0.42
CA ASP A 278 -6.71 7.19 1.29
C ASP A 278 -7.55 8.43 1.65
N VAL A 279 -7.49 8.83 2.91
CA VAL A 279 -8.32 9.92 3.45
C VAL A 279 -8.20 11.23 2.66
N ASN A 280 -7.08 11.47 1.99
CA ASN A 280 -6.84 12.66 1.18
C ASN A 280 -7.54 12.63 -0.19
N PHE A 281 -8.09 11.49 -0.60
CA PHE A 281 -8.79 11.30 -1.88
C PHE A 281 -10.26 10.89 -1.71
N ARG A 282 -10.76 10.91 -0.47
CA ARG A 282 -12.17 10.69 -0.14
C ARG A 282 -13.03 11.87 -0.55
N THR A 283 -14.15 11.58 -1.19
CA THR A 283 -15.14 12.58 -1.56
C THR A 283 -15.82 13.19 -0.33
N THR A 284 -16.19 14.46 -0.43
CA THR A 284 -17.01 15.15 0.56
C THR A 284 -18.30 15.61 -0.09
N THR A 285 -19.42 15.29 0.55
CA THR A 285 -20.73 15.84 0.21
C THR A 285 -20.97 17.08 1.06
N VAL A 286 -21.36 18.17 0.41
CA VAL A 286 -21.69 19.45 1.03
C VAL A 286 -23.17 19.72 0.79
N VAL A 287 -23.91 19.91 1.89
CA VAL A 287 -25.31 20.36 1.85
C VAL A 287 -25.31 21.85 2.22
N THR A 288 -25.91 22.68 1.37
CA THR A 288 -26.05 24.10 1.63
C THR A 288 -27.36 24.41 2.34
N LYS A 289 -27.43 25.59 2.97
CA LYS A 289 -28.62 26.07 3.70
C LYS A 289 -29.86 26.23 2.83
N ASP A 290 -29.69 26.38 1.52
CA ASP A 290 -30.79 26.41 0.54
C ASP A 290 -31.13 25.01 -0.02
N GLY A 291 -30.56 23.94 0.56
CA GLY A 291 -30.88 22.55 0.25
C GLY A 291 -30.16 21.99 -0.98
N LYS A 292 -29.19 22.70 -1.58
CA LYS A 292 -28.38 22.15 -2.68
C LYS A 292 -27.34 21.18 -2.15
N ILE A 293 -27.09 20.14 -2.94
CA ILE A 293 -26.12 19.10 -2.61
C ILE A 293 -25.01 19.14 -3.65
N PHE A 294 -23.78 19.29 -3.16
CA PHE A 294 -22.57 19.23 -3.96
C PHE A 294 -21.72 18.04 -3.50
N SER A 295 -21.03 17.38 -4.42
CA SER A 295 -20.10 16.30 -4.09
C SER A 295 -18.82 16.45 -4.88
N GLY A 296 -17.69 16.30 -4.21
CA GLY A 296 -16.37 16.41 -4.84
C GLY A 296 -15.22 16.17 -3.88
N LEU A 297 -14.01 16.21 -4.39
CA LEU A 297 -12.80 16.17 -3.58
C LEU A 297 -12.44 17.58 -3.11
N ILE A 298 -12.27 17.78 -1.81
CA ILE A 298 -11.81 19.06 -1.27
C ILE A 298 -10.38 19.31 -1.77
N ARG A 299 -10.16 20.44 -2.44
CA ARG A 299 -8.84 20.85 -2.93
C ARG A 299 -8.16 21.79 -1.95
N ARG A 300 -8.92 22.78 -1.46
CA ARG A 300 -8.45 23.83 -0.57
C ARG A 300 -9.62 24.61 0.01
N GLU A 301 -9.37 25.28 1.12
CA GLU A 301 -10.20 26.39 1.59
C GLU A 301 -9.45 27.68 1.30
N GLU A 302 -10.09 28.61 0.59
CA GLU A 302 -9.53 29.91 0.20
C GLU A 302 -10.45 31.03 0.68
N GLY A 303 -9.99 31.77 1.67
CA GLY A 303 -10.76 32.84 2.30
C GLY A 303 -12.09 32.33 2.85
N ALA A 304 -13.20 32.83 2.30
CA ALA A 304 -14.56 32.44 2.70
C ALA A 304 -15.18 31.35 1.81
N THR A 305 -14.37 30.61 1.03
CA THR A 305 -14.86 29.60 0.08
C THR A 305 -14.18 28.24 0.26
N LEU A 306 -14.96 27.17 0.09
CA LEU A 306 -14.48 25.81 -0.04
C LEU A 306 -14.35 25.48 -1.53
N VAL A 307 -13.14 25.14 -1.98
CA VAL A 307 -12.89 24.71 -3.35
C VAL A 307 -12.91 23.18 -3.41
N LEU A 308 -13.79 22.64 -4.25
CA LEU A 308 -13.89 21.21 -4.52
C LEU A 308 -13.62 20.93 -6.00
N ALA A 309 -13.27 19.70 -6.32
CA ALA A 309 -13.20 19.20 -7.69
C ALA A 309 -14.19 18.06 -7.91
N ASP A 310 -14.91 18.10 -9.03
CA ASP A 310 -15.82 17.01 -9.43
C ASP A 310 -15.06 15.84 -10.09
N ASN A 311 -15.79 14.77 -10.42
CA ASN A 311 -15.22 13.57 -11.05
C ASN A 311 -14.75 13.77 -12.50
N LYS A 312 -14.93 14.96 -13.08
CA LYS A 312 -14.38 15.39 -14.36
C LYS A 312 -13.13 16.25 -14.20
N GLY A 313 -12.69 16.47 -12.95
CA GLY A 313 -11.56 17.32 -12.60
C GLY A 313 -11.86 18.81 -12.69
N LYS A 314 -13.13 19.21 -12.78
CA LYS A 314 -13.53 20.62 -12.78
C LYS A 314 -13.63 21.12 -11.35
N GLU A 315 -12.91 22.20 -11.05
CA GLU A 315 -13.06 22.88 -9.77
C GLU A 315 -14.34 23.72 -9.70
N PHE A 316 -14.96 23.74 -8.53
CA PHE A 316 -16.09 24.59 -8.19
C PHE A 316 -15.99 25.03 -6.73
N THR A 317 -16.68 26.11 -6.39
CA THR A 317 -16.58 26.72 -5.06
C THR A 317 -17.94 26.77 -4.37
N VAL A 318 -17.93 26.49 -3.07
CA VAL A 318 -19.10 26.69 -2.19
C VAL A 318 -18.72 27.70 -1.10
N PRO A 319 -19.43 28.82 -0.94
CA PRO A 319 -19.17 29.76 0.16
C PRO A 319 -19.35 29.07 1.51
N LEU A 320 -18.38 29.23 2.42
CA LEU A 320 -18.41 28.59 3.74
C LEU A 320 -19.65 29.00 4.55
N ALA A 321 -20.12 30.24 4.35
CA ALA A 321 -21.32 30.78 4.99
C ALA A 321 -22.62 30.08 4.54
N ASP A 322 -22.62 29.47 3.35
CA ASP A 322 -23.78 28.79 2.78
C ASP A 322 -23.82 27.31 3.13
N ILE A 323 -22.74 26.76 3.70
CA ILE A 323 -22.67 25.35 4.09
C ILE A 323 -23.48 25.13 5.36
N ASP A 324 -24.39 24.16 5.31
CA ASP A 324 -25.14 23.66 6.44
C ASP A 324 -24.47 22.39 7.00
N GLU A 325 -24.16 21.44 6.13
CA GLU A 325 -23.55 20.16 6.52
C GLU A 325 -22.40 19.78 5.58
N ARG A 326 -21.39 19.09 6.16
CA ARG A 326 -20.32 18.42 5.40
C ARG A 326 -20.20 16.98 5.84
N VAL A 327 -20.37 16.06 4.89
CA VAL A 327 -20.26 14.62 5.13
C VAL A 327 -19.08 14.09 4.33
N LYS A 328 -18.03 13.65 5.04
CA LYS A 328 -16.92 12.93 4.41
C LYS A 328 -17.38 11.51 4.10
N SER A 329 -17.24 11.10 2.84
CA SER A 329 -17.54 9.75 2.37
C SER A 329 -16.32 8.83 2.53
N ASN A 330 -16.55 7.51 2.52
CA ASN A 330 -15.48 6.52 2.33
C ASN A 330 -15.21 6.23 0.85
N LEU A 331 -15.93 6.89 -0.07
CA LEU A 331 -15.83 6.68 -1.52
C LEU A 331 -14.78 7.57 -2.16
N SER A 332 -14.12 7.03 -3.17
CA SER A 332 -13.17 7.71 -4.03
C SER A 332 -13.86 8.67 -4.99
N LEU A 333 -13.14 9.70 -5.43
CA LEU A 333 -13.57 10.53 -6.57
C LEU A 333 -13.41 9.76 -7.89
N MET A 334 -12.53 8.75 -7.93
CA MET A 334 -12.30 7.94 -9.12
C MET A 334 -13.55 7.09 -9.44
N PRO A 335 -14.10 7.18 -10.66
CA PRO A 335 -15.27 6.41 -11.05
C PRO A 335 -15.03 4.90 -11.04
N ALA A 336 -15.95 4.13 -10.45
CA ALA A 336 -15.91 2.67 -10.40
C ALA A 336 -16.63 2.02 -11.61
N ASN A 337 -16.43 2.55 -12.82
CA ASN A 337 -17.12 2.10 -14.03
C ASN A 337 -16.16 1.81 -15.21
N VAL A 338 -14.86 1.65 -14.96
CA VAL A 338 -13.86 1.40 -16.01
C VAL A 338 -14.22 0.19 -16.88
N ALA A 339 -14.77 -0.86 -16.26
CA ALA A 339 -15.21 -2.08 -16.95
C ALA A 339 -16.44 -1.89 -17.86
N GLU A 340 -17.20 -0.81 -17.67
CA GLU A 340 -18.38 -0.47 -18.49
C GLU A 340 -17.99 0.38 -19.71
N ILE A 341 -16.93 1.19 -19.56
CA ILE A 341 -16.50 2.15 -20.59
C ILE A 341 -15.40 1.58 -21.52
N LEU A 342 -14.66 0.57 -21.08
CA LEU A 342 -13.64 -0.11 -21.86
C LEU A 342 -14.06 -1.54 -22.13
N ASN A 343 -13.94 -1.97 -23.38
CA ASN A 343 -14.07 -3.40 -23.68
C ASN A 343 -12.86 -4.18 -23.12
N GLU A 344 -12.95 -5.51 -23.08
CA GLU A 344 -11.90 -6.35 -22.51
C GLU A 344 -10.53 -6.07 -23.14
N ARG A 345 -10.45 -5.92 -24.48
CA ARG A 345 -9.18 -5.71 -25.16
C ARG A 345 -8.56 -4.37 -24.79
N GLU A 346 -9.35 -3.30 -24.82
CA GLU A 346 -8.92 -1.96 -24.42
C GLU A 346 -8.42 -1.95 -22.97
N PHE A 347 -9.14 -2.63 -22.08
CA PHE A 347 -8.74 -2.75 -20.68
C PHE A 347 -7.37 -3.44 -20.52
N LEU A 348 -7.12 -4.54 -21.25
CA LEU A 348 -5.81 -5.21 -21.22
C LEU A 348 -4.69 -4.31 -21.76
N ASP A 349 -4.96 -3.55 -22.82
CA ASP A 349 -4.01 -2.59 -23.40
C ASP A 349 -3.67 -1.48 -22.37
N LEU A 350 -4.67 -0.92 -21.69
CA LEU A 350 -4.47 0.05 -20.59
C LEU A 350 -3.62 -0.54 -19.46
N VAL A 351 -3.95 -1.74 -18.98
CA VAL A 351 -3.20 -2.41 -17.90
C VAL A 351 -1.76 -2.70 -18.33
N SER A 352 -1.54 -3.09 -19.59
CA SER A 352 -0.20 -3.29 -20.15
C SER A 352 0.64 -2.02 -20.07
N PHE A 353 0.06 -0.88 -20.46
CA PHE A 353 0.71 0.42 -20.34
C PHE A 353 1.03 0.77 -18.87
N LEU A 354 0.08 0.61 -17.95
CA LEU A 354 0.29 0.88 -16.52
C LEU A 354 1.41 0.00 -15.94
N LEU A 355 1.44 -1.29 -16.28
CA LEU A 355 2.48 -2.22 -15.83
C LEU A 355 3.87 -1.94 -16.39
N SER A 356 3.94 -1.24 -17.53
CA SER A 356 5.21 -0.78 -18.10
C SER A 356 5.80 0.44 -17.37
N GLN A 357 5.00 1.16 -16.57
CA GLN A 357 5.45 2.33 -15.80
C GLN A 357 6.21 1.91 -14.54
N ARG A 358 7.42 1.37 -14.70
CA ARG A 358 8.25 0.83 -13.60
C ARG A 358 9.33 1.78 -13.11
N GLN A 359 9.52 2.94 -13.71
CA GLN A 359 10.51 3.92 -13.28
C GLN A 359 9.79 5.12 -12.66
N LYS A 360 10.26 5.56 -11.49
CA LYS A 360 9.89 6.88 -10.98
C LYS A 360 10.70 7.88 -11.80
N VAL A 361 10.04 8.63 -12.69
CA VAL A 361 10.70 9.72 -13.39
C VAL A 361 10.90 10.82 -12.36
N GLU A 362 12.15 11.07 -11.94
CA GLU A 362 12.43 12.23 -11.09
C GLU A 362 12.06 13.51 -11.85
N PRO A 363 11.38 14.48 -11.21
CA PRO A 363 11.12 15.76 -11.84
C PRO A 363 12.48 16.36 -12.23
N LYS A 364 12.60 16.72 -13.51
CA LYS A 364 13.80 17.40 -14.01
C LYS A 364 13.98 18.70 -13.21
N PRO A 365 15.19 18.99 -12.70
CA PRO A 365 15.45 20.13 -11.81
C PRO A 365 15.09 21.48 -12.45
#